data_AF-A0A8A4ZIM8-F1
#
_entry.id   AF-A0A8A4ZIM8-F1
#
_cell.length_a   1.000
_cell.length_b   1.000
_cell.length_c   1.000
_cell.angle_alpha   90.00
_cell.angle_beta   90.00
_cell.angle_gamma   90.00
#
_symmetry.space_group_name_H-M   'P 1'
#
loop_
_entity.id
_entity.type
_entity.pdbx_description
1 polymer ?
#
loop_
_entity_poly.entity_id
_entity_poly.type
_entity_poly.pdbx_seq_one_letter_code
_entity_poly.pdbx_strand_id
1 'polypeptide(L)'
;MTAHLGIDLAWGQNGRTGLAALDASGRLVASTSVHTDDEIAAFVATHTPGELVTEIDAPLIVPNATGRRGYEALVSRRVRPVRRGAYPSNRSRPLFDPPRA
;
A
#
# COMPACT_ATOMS: atom_id res chain seq x y z
N MET A 1 14.04 -15.09 15.29
CA MET A 1 12.71 -15.66 15.01
C MET A 1 12.09 -14.79 13.95
N THR A 2 11.52 -15.36 12.90
CA THR A 2 10.97 -14.57 11.78
C THR A 2 9.63 -13.96 12.19
N ALA A 3 9.45 -12.66 11.93
CA ALA A 3 8.19 -11.96 12.11
C ALA A 3 7.56 -11.67 10.74
N HIS A 4 6.22 -11.59 10.70
CA HIS A 4 5.50 -11.22 9.49
C HIS A 4 4.80 -9.87 9.67
N LEU A 5 4.77 -9.06 8.62
CA LEU A 5 4.12 -7.74 8.65
C LEU A 5 3.27 -7.54 7.39
N GLY A 6 2.02 -7.15 7.60
CA GLY A 6 1.15 -6.62 6.56
C GLY A 6 1.08 -5.10 6.65
N ILE A 7 1.23 -4.43 5.50
CA ILE A 7 1.08 -2.99 5.36
C ILE A 7 0.03 -2.70 4.28
N ASP A 8 -1.10 -2.10 4.67
CA ASP A 8 -2.08 -1.53 3.75
C ASP A 8 -1.84 -0.02 3.67
N LEU A 9 -1.06 0.37 2.66
CA LEU A 9 -0.51 1.70 2.53
C LEU A 9 -1.56 2.68 2.00
N ALA A 10 -1.70 3.78 2.72
CA ALA A 10 -2.66 4.80 2.37
C ALA A 10 -2.39 5.47 1.02
N TRP A 11 -3.46 5.94 0.38
CA TRP A 11 -3.36 6.85 -0.75
C TRP A 11 -3.18 8.29 -0.28
N GLY A 12 -2.15 8.97 -0.78
CA GLY A 12 -1.85 10.35 -0.42
C GLY A 12 -1.46 10.55 1.04
N GLN A 13 -1.29 11.80 1.44
CA GLN A 13 -0.72 12.17 2.75
C GLN A 13 -1.74 12.18 3.90
N ASN A 14 -3.03 12.23 3.60
CA ASN A 14 -4.09 12.35 4.62
C ASN A 14 -4.74 11.01 4.98
N GLY A 15 -4.48 9.96 4.20
CA GLY A 15 -5.01 8.64 4.48
C GLY A 15 -4.36 8.01 5.71
N ARG A 16 -4.96 6.92 6.20
CA ARG A 16 -4.40 6.11 7.29
C ARG A 16 -3.85 4.81 6.72
N THR A 17 -2.60 4.49 7.05
CA THR A 17 -1.97 3.23 6.71
C THR A 17 -2.30 2.20 7.78
N GLY A 18 -2.79 1.03 7.36
CA GLY A 18 -3.05 -0.11 8.24
C GLY A 18 -1.78 -0.95 8.43
N LEU A 19 -1.54 -1.40 9.66
CA LEU A 19 -0.39 -2.22 10.02
C LEU A 19 -0.83 -3.42 10.85
N ALA A 20 -0.29 -4.60 10.55
CA ALA A 20 -0.53 -5.83 11.28
C ALA A 20 0.77 -6.66 11.41
N ALA A 21 1.24 -6.86 12.63
CA ALA A 21 2.40 -7.69 12.95
C ALA A 21 1.95 -9.06 13.46
N LEU A 22 2.52 -10.12 12.89
CA LEU A 22 2.24 -11.51 13.24
C LEU A 22 3.53 -12.18 13.72
N ASP A 23 3.42 -13.08 14.70
CA ASP A 23 4.52 -13.97 15.08
C ASP A 23 4.76 -15.06 14.02
N ALA A 24 5.82 -15.87 14.19
CA ALA A 24 6.20 -16.91 13.24
C ALA A 24 5.13 -18.00 13.01
N SER A 25 4.14 -18.12 13.90
CA SER A 25 3.02 -19.05 13.73
C SER A 25 1.85 -18.44 12.94
N GLY A 26 1.96 -17.16 12.56
CA GLY A 26 0.92 -16.41 11.90
C GLY A 26 -0.11 -15.81 12.86
N ARG A 27 0.16 -15.77 14.18
CA ARG A 27 -0.75 -15.15 15.14
C ARG A 27 -0.54 -13.65 15.19
N LEU A 28 -1.63 -12.88 15.06
CA LEU A 28 -1.60 -11.42 15.23
C LEU A 28 -1.15 -11.05 16.64
N VAL A 29 -0.06 -10.27 16.73
CA VAL A 29 0.50 -9.80 18.00
C VAL A 29 0.32 -8.29 18.20
N ALA A 30 0.19 -7.53 17.12
CA ALA A 30 -0.12 -6.11 17.18
C ALA A 30 -0.77 -5.63 15.87
N SER A 31 -1.65 -4.63 15.97
CA SER A 31 -2.20 -3.94 14.81
C SER A 31 -2.48 -2.48 15.14
N THR A 32 -2.34 -1.60 14.17
CA THR A 32 -2.67 -0.18 14.33
C THR A 32 -3.04 0.44 12.99
N SER A 33 -3.49 1.69 13.01
CA SER A 33 -3.43 2.56 11.84
C SER A 33 -2.72 3.87 12.17
N VAL A 34 -1.93 4.36 11.23
CA VAL A 34 -1.05 5.51 11.39
C VAL A 34 -1.11 6.42 10.16
N HIS A 35 -0.54 7.62 10.24
CA HIS A 35 -0.53 8.58 9.15
C HIS A 35 0.84 8.73 8.51
N THR A 36 1.92 8.75 9.29
CA THR A 36 3.25 9.12 8.80
C THR A 36 4.17 7.92 8.63
N ASP A 37 5.20 8.08 7.80
CA ASP A 37 6.26 7.07 7.64
C ASP A 37 7.06 6.82 8.92
N ASP A 38 7.26 7.85 9.73
CA ASP A 38 7.91 7.72 11.03
C ASP A 38 7.09 6.85 11.99
N GLU A 39 5.76 6.99 11.98
CA GLU A 39 4.87 6.14 12.77
C GLU A 39 4.88 4.68 12.28
N ILE A 40 4.97 4.47 10.95
CA ILE A 40 5.15 3.13 10.37
C ILE A 40 6.47 2.53 10.84
N ALA A 41 7.58 3.27 10.70
CA ALA A 41 8.90 2.82 11.12
C ALA A 41 8.97 2.50 12.62
N ALA A 42 8.33 3.32 13.46
CA ALA A 42 8.25 3.09 14.90
C ALA A 42 7.48 1.79 15.22
N PHE A 43 6.38 1.51 14.52
CA PHE A 43 5.63 0.28 14.69
C PHE A 43 6.44 -0.96 14.27
N VAL A 44 7.12 -0.89 13.13
CA VAL A 44 8.01 -1.95 12.62
C VAL A 44 9.11 -2.25 13.62
N ALA A 45 9.84 -1.22 14.07
CA ALA A 45 10.92 -1.38 15.04
C ALA A 45 10.47 -2.04 16.36
N THR A 46 9.25 -1.75 16.79
CA THR A 46 8.70 -2.29 18.05
C THR A 46 8.25 -3.74 17.93
N HIS A 47 7.63 -4.13 16.80
CA HIS A 47 6.89 -5.40 16.72
C HIS A 47 7.51 -6.46 15.83
N THR A 48 8.56 -6.14 15.07
CA THR A 48 9.22 -7.11 14.18
C THR A 48 10.72 -7.21 14.44
N PRO A 49 11.15 -7.66 15.65
CA PRO A 49 12.56 -7.81 15.96
C PRO A 49 13.17 -9.00 15.20
N GLY A 50 14.22 -8.74 14.41
CA GLY A 50 14.96 -9.77 13.69
C GLY A 50 14.59 -9.86 12.21
N GLU A 51 14.54 -11.08 11.69
CA GLU A 51 14.22 -11.32 10.28
C GLU A 51 12.73 -11.05 10.02
N LEU A 52 12.44 -10.26 9.00
CA LEU A 52 11.10 -9.78 8.67
C LEU A 52 10.70 -10.22 7.26
N VAL A 53 9.52 -10.81 7.14
CA VAL A 53 8.84 -11.00 5.87
C VAL A 53 7.66 -10.02 5.82
N THR A 54 7.61 -9.16 4.81
CA THR A 54 6.59 -8.13 4.70
C THR A 54 5.84 -8.20 3.38
N GLU A 55 4.54 -7.88 3.43
CA GLU A 55 3.69 -7.66 2.27
C GLU A 55 3.11 -6.26 2.33
N ILE A 56 3.19 -5.54 1.20
CA ILE A 56 2.76 -4.15 1.09
C ILE A 56 1.71 -4.05 -0.01
N ASP A 57 0.47 -3.75 0.37
CA ASP A 57 -0.53 -3.22 -0.55
C ASP A 57 -0.31 -1.72 -0.64
N ALA A 58 0.15 -1.23 -1.78
CA ALA A 58 0.44 0.19 -1.96
C ALA A 58 -0.05 0.70 -3.30
N PRO A 59 -0.55 1.95 -3.35
CA PRO A 59 -0.77 2.60 -4.62
C PRO A 59 0.54 2.84 -5.36
N LEU A 60 0.67 2.26 -6.55
CA LEU A 60 1.80 2.50 -7.43
C LEU A 60 1.51 3.66 -8.38
N ILE A 61 2.42 4.63 -8.44
CA ILE A 61 2.36 5.72 -9.41
C ILE A 61 2.77 5.18 -10.77
N VAL A 62 1.85 5.26 -11.73
CA VAL A 62 2.12 4.94 -13.13
C VAL A 62 2.74 6.18 -13.81
N PRO A 63 3.82 6.02 -14.60
CA PRO A 63 4.61 7.16 -15.09
C PRO A 63 3.91 8.02 -16.16
N ASN A 64 2.72 7.65 -16.64
CA ASN A 64 1.99 8.49 -17.58
C ASN A 64 1.60 9.82 -16.92
N ALA A 65 1.60 10.90 -17.71
CA ALA A 65 1.24 12.23 -17.22
C ALA A 65 -0.22 12.26 -16.77
N THR A 66 -1.14 11.73 -17.59
CA THR A 66 -2.59 11.71 -17.33
C THR A 66 -3.21 10.39 -17.77
N GLY A 67 -4.39 10.05 -17.22
CA GLY A 67 -5.18 8.90 -17.65
C GLY A 67 -4.62 7.54 -17.20
N ARG A 68 -4.69 6.55 -18.07
CA ARG A 68 -4.22 5.17 -17.86
C ARG A 68 -3.47 4.67 -19.10
N ARG A 69 -2.62 3.66 -18.95
CA ARG A 69 -1.93 3.00 -20.07
C ARG A 69 -2.93 2.26 -20.95
N GLY A 70 -2.57 2.07 -22.23
CA GLY A 70 -3.44 1.41 -23.20
C GLY A 70 -3.91 0.02 -22.75
N TYR A 71 -3.02 -0.79 -22.16
CA TYR A 71 -3.37 -2.11 -21.68
C TYR A 71 -4.39 -2.07 -20.51
N GLU A 72 -4.27 -1.13 -19.57
CA GLU A 72 -5.21 -0.96 -18.45
C GLU A 72 -6.60 -0.57 -18.96
N ALA A 73 -6.67 0.24 -20.02
CA ALA A 73 -7.93 0.59 -20.67
C ALA A 73 -8.59 -0.64 -21.31
N LEU A 74 -7.82 -1.49 -21.98
CA LEU A 74 -8.31 -2.73 -22.59
C LEU A 74 -8.81 -3.73 -21.54
N VAL A 75 -8.03 -3.97 -20.48
CA VAL A 75 -8.41 -4.85 -19.36
C VAL A 75 -9.66 -4.30 -18.69
N SER A 76 -9.67 -3.02 -18.34
CA SER A 76 -10.83 -2.38 -17.71
C SER A 76 -12.09 -2.53 -18.56
N ARG A 77 -11.99 -2.41 -19.89
CA ARG A 77 -13.14 -2.61 -20.80
C ARG A 77 -13.72 -4.02 -20.68
N ARG A 78 -12.86 -5.05 -20.54
CA ARG A 78 -13.29 -6.44 -20.44
C ARG A 78 -13.95 -6.77 -19.09
N VAL A 79 -13.50 -6.15 -18.00
CA VAL A 79 -13.97 -6.42 -16.63
C VAL A 79 -14.97 -5.37 -16.10
N ARG A 80 -15.40 -4.44 -16.96
CA ARG A 80 -16.43 -3.43 -16.66
C ARG A 80 -17.68 -3.97 -15.94
N PRO A 81 -18.27 -5.12 -16.36
CA PRO A 81 -19.47 -5.64 -15.71
C PRO A 81 -19.29 -5.96 -14.23
N VAL A 82 -18.08 -6.35 -13.82
CA VAL A 82 -17.75 -6.70 -12.43
C VAL A 82 -17.03 -5.58 -11.67
N ARG A 83 -16.89 -4.40 -12.28
CA ARG A 83 -16.30 -3.19 -11.65
C ARG A 83 -14.86 -3.38 -11.10
N ARG A 84 -14.08 -4.30 -11.67
CA ARG A 84 -12.68 -4.60 -11.27
C ARG A 84 -11.62 -3.90 -12.13
N GLY A 85 -11.86 -2.66 -12.54
CA GLY A 85 -10.89 -1.91 -13.35
C GLY A 85 -9.73 -1.38 -12.50
N ALA A 86 -8.55 -1.21 -13.11
CA ALA A 86 -7.42 -0.56 -12.46
C ALA A 86 -7.70 0.94 -12.25
N TYR A 87 -7.40 1.45 -11.06
CA TYR A 87 -7.46 2.88 -10.79
C TYR A 87 -6.38 3.62 -11.60
N PRO A 88 -6.70 4.74 -12.27
CA PRO A 88 -5.72 5.51 -13.04
C PRO A 88 -4.79 6.31 -12.13
N SER A 89 -3.76 5.66 -11.60
CA SER A 89 -2.76 6.23 -10.68
C SER A 89 -1.63 6.99 -11.38
N ASN A 90 -1.98 7.91 -12.27
CA ASN A 90 -1.02 8.72 -13.04
C ASN A 90 -0.46 9.91 -12.25
N ARG A 91 0.59 10.55 -12.80
CA ARG A 91 1.30 11.66 -12.15
C ARG A 91 0.49 12.95 -11.95
N SER A 92 -0.59 13.18 -12.70
CA SER A 92 -1.42 14.38 -12.52
C SER A 92 -2.45 14.22 -11.39
N ARG A 93 -2.45 13.10 -10.66
CA ARG A 93 -3.38 12.87 -9.53
C ARG A 93 -2.84 13.58 -8.28
N PRO A 94 -3.63 14.46 -7.64
CA PRO A 94 -3.21 15.12 -6.39
C PRO A 94 -2.87 14.15 -5.24
N LEU A 95 -3.37 12.92 -5.28
CA LEU A 95 -3.03 11.87 -4.30
C LEU A 95 -1.56 11.45 -4.36
N PHE A 96 -0.84 11.81 -5.41
CA PHE A 96 0.56 11.45 -5.66
C PHE A 96 1.45 12.68 -5.84
N ASP A 97 1.00 13.85 -5.37
CA ASP A 97 1.73 15.10 -5.44
C ASP A 97 1.84 15.73 -4.03
N PRO A 98 3.02 15.72 -3.39
CA PRO A 98 4.25 15.11 -3.89
C PRO A 98 4.15 13.59 -3.91
N PRO A 99 4.94 12.90 -4.78
CA PRO A 99 5.07 11.46 -4.68
C PRO A 99 5.64 11.10 -3.31
N ARG A 100 5.19 9.98 -2.73
CA ARG A 100 5.78 9.47 -1.50
C ARG A 100 7.26 9.16 -1.75
N ALA A 101 8.13 9.62 -0.85
CA ALA A 101 9.57 9.46 -0.92
C ALA A 101 10.02 8.01 -0.72
#